data_AF-A0A962UU84-F1
#
_entry.id   AF-A0A962UU84-F1
#
_cell.length_a   1.000
_cell.length_b   1.000
_cell.length_c   1.000
_cell.angle_alpha   90.00
_cell.angle_beta   90.00
_cell.angle_gamma   90.00
#
_symmetry.space_group_name_H-M   'P 1'
#
loop_
_entity.id
_entity.type
_entity.pdbx_description
1 polymer ?
#
loop_
_entity_poly.entity_id
_entity_poly.type
_entity_poly.pdbx_seq_one_letter_code
_entity_poly.pdbx_strand_id
1 'polypeptide(L)'
;DVFGAPLAIEGLMAFFLESTFIGLFFLGWERLSKRQHLAVTFLTALGSNLSALWILIANGWMQNPVGSEFSYETMRMEMTSFAEVLFNPVAQVKFVHAVSAGYVTAAMFVLGISAYYLLKGRDVAFARRSFAVAAGFGLASVLSVIVLGDESGYEAGDVQKTKLAAIEAEWETHPAPAPFTLIGFPNQETMETENAVRVPWVLGLIATRSTDEEVTGIKDLMQIHERRIYSGIEAYKYLTRLRAGDTSATTKAAFEQHKEDLGYGLLLKQYVENPADATPEQIQLAVKDTIPQVAPLFWTFRIMVAAGFWMLLLIGLAFYSTVRRKCEQKRWLLRALLWSIPVPWIASEMGWFVAEFGRQPWAIGEVLPTVIATSSLNASDLYTSLAGFLLFYTFLLVIEMYLMFKFARLGPSSLHTGRYHFEQLEGGTPTLAGSPAAPLKD
;
A
#
# COMPACT_ATOMS: atom_id res chain seq x y z
N ASP A 1 -14.73 14.89 10.66
CA ASP A 1 -14.18 16.19 10.22
C ASP A 1 -12.81 16.07 9.59
N VAL A 2 -11.92 15.24 10.13
CA VAL A 2 -10.53 15.14 9.64
C VAL A 2 -10.41 14.33 8.35
N PHE A 3 -10.86 13.06 8.35
CA PHE A 3 -10.70 12.13 7.23
C PHE A 3 -11.36 12.58 5.92
N GLY A 4 -12.55 13.20 6.00
CA GLY A 4 -13.32 13.58 4.80
C GLY A 4 -12.71 14.74 4.00
N ALA A 5 -11.93 15.61 4.63
CA ALA A 5 -11.39 16.79 3.96
C ALA A 5 -10.36 16.43 2.87
N PRO A 6 -9.34 15.57 3.10
CA PRO A 6 -8.46 15.08 2.04
C PRO A 6 -9.20 14.42 0.87
N LEU A 7 -10.23 13.60 1.13
CA LEU A 7 -11.01 12.93 0.08
C LEU A 7 -11.78 13.92 -0.80
N ALA A 8 -12.35 14.98 -0.21
CA ALA A 8 -13.01 16.02 -0.99
C ALA A 8 -12.02 16.81 -1.86
N ILE A 9 -10.84 17.12 -1.32
CA ILE A 9 -9.76 17.80 -2.05
C ILE A 9 -9.22 16.92 -3.18
N GLU A 10 -9.09 15.61 -2.95
CA GLU A 10 -8.72 14.64 -3.98
C GLU A 10 -9.64 14.75 -5.20
N GLY A 11 -10.96 14.75 -4.98
CA GLY A 11 -11.95 14.88 -6.05
C GLY A 11 -11.78 16.18 -6.84
N LEU A 12 -11.63 17.31 -6.13
CA LEU A 12 -11.53 18.64 -6.74
C LEU A 12 -10.21 18.89 -7.48
N MET A 13 -9.09 18.41 -6.93
CA MET A 13 -7.74 18.73 -7.41
C MET A 13 -7.18 17.67 -8.36
N ALA A 14 -7.39 16.39 -8.05
CA ALA A 14 -6.76 15.28 -8.75
C ALA A 14 -7.70 14.64 -9.79
N PHE A 15 -8.88 14.17 -9.37
CA PHE A 15 -9.79 13.43 -10.28
C PHE A 15 -10.24 14.27 -11.46
N PHE A 16 -10.62 15.54 -11.24
CA PHE A 16 -10.94 16.44 -12.35
C PHE A 16 -9.77 16.63 -13.31
N LEU A 17 -8.54 16.76 -12.79
CA LEU A 17 -7.36 16.93 -13.61
C LEU A 17 -7.11 15.66 -14.45
N GLU A 18 -6.94 14.50 -13.82
CA GLU A 18 -6.62 13.27 -14.56
C GLU A 18 -7.75 12.83 -15.50
N SER A 19 -9.01 12.90 -15.07
CA SER A 19 -10.16 12.40 -15.84
C SER A 19 -10.47 13.29 -17.05
N THR A 20 -10.22 14.60 -16.93
CA THR A 20 -10.36 15.51 -18.07
C THR A 20 -9.21 15.32 -19.06
N PHE A 21 -7.97 15.28 -18.56
CA PHE A 21 -6.80 15.19 -19.41
C PHE A 21 -6.62 13.81 -20.05
N ILE A 22 -7.06 12.71 -19.43
CA ILE A 22 -7.04 11.38 -20.08
C ILE A 22 -8.00 11.33 -21.27
N GLY A 23 -9.15 12.02 -21.22
CA GLY A 23 -10.05 12.16 -22.37
C GLY A 23 -9.37 12.89 -23.54
N LEU A 24 -8.65 13.98 -23.23
CA LEU A 24 -7.85 14.72 -24.22
C LEU A 24 -6.64 13.91 -24.72
N PHE A 25 -6.05 13.05 -23.89
CA PHE A 25 -4.93 12.20 -24.28
C PHE A 25 -5.33 11.25 -25.42
N PHE A 26 -6.49 10.62 -25.32
CA PHE A 26 -6.98 9.71 -26.37
C PHE A 26 -7.51 10.44 -27.61
N LEU A 27 -8.25 11.53 -27.44
CA LEU A 27 -8.97 12.20 -28.54
C LEU A 27 -8.22 13.39 -29.16
N GLY A 28 -7.14 13.85 -28.53
CA GLY A 28 -6.44 15.09 -28.87
C GLY A 28 -5.36 14.99 -29.93
N TRP A 29 -5.04 13.80 -30.44
CA TRP A 29 -3.91 13.57 -31.37
C TRP A 29 -3.97 14.44 -32.64
N GLU A 30 -5.15 14.61 -33.23
CA GLU A 30 -5.36 15.40 -34.46
C GLU A 30 -5.71 16.87 -34.18
N ARG A 31 -5.90 17.25 -32.91
CA ARG A 31 -6.40 18.58 -32.51
C ARG A 31 -5.39 19.41 -31.72
N LEU A 32 -4.37 18.78 -31.14
CA LEU A 32 -3.35 19.42 -30.33
C LEU A 32 -2.01 19.37 -31.04
N SER A 33 -1.20 20.42 -30.88
CA SER A 33 0.21 20.35 -31.27
C SER A 33 0.94 19.30 -30.41
N LYS A 34 2.06 18.79 -30.92
CA LYS A 34 2.89 17.78 -30.20
C LYS A 34 3.27 18.21 -28.78
N ARG A 35 3.55 19.50 -28.56
CA ARG A 35 3.90 20.04 -27.24
C ARG A 35 2.69 20.11 -26.32
N GLN A 36 1.52 20.48 -26.84
CA GLN A 36 0.28 20.49 -26.08
C GLN A 36 -0.14 19.08 -25.68
N HIS A 37 -0.07 18.11 -26.61
CA HIS A 37 -0.40 16.71 -26.30
C HIS A 37 0.57 16.11 -25.26
N LEU A 38 1.86 16.46 -25.34
CA LEU A 38 2.83 16.10 -24.30
C LEU A 38 2.46 16.71 -22.93
N ALA A 39 2.09 17.99 -22.88
CA ALA A 39 1.65 18.64 -21.65
C ALA A 39 0.40 17.97 -21.06
N VAL A 40 -0.59 17.62 -21.90
CA VAL A 40 -1.77 16.83 -21.50
C VAL A 40 -1.33 15.51 -20.83
N THR A 41 -0.40 14.79 -21.44
CA THR A 41 0.12 13.52 -20.91
C THR A 41 0.77 13.69 -19.52
N PHE A 42 1.57 14.73 -19.34
CA PHE A 42 2.18 15.04 -18.03
C PHE A 42 1.15 15.48 -16.98
N LEU A 43 0.13 16.24 -17.37
CA LEU A 43 -0.94 16.65 -16.46
C LEU A 43 -1.81 15.47 -16.03
N THR A 44 -2.05 14.49 -16.90
CA THR A 44 -2.68 13.22 -16.52
C THR A 44 -1.83 12.50 -15.45
N ALA A 45 -0.53 12.34 -15.70
CA ALA A 45 0.37 11.68 -14.73
C ALA A 45 0.47 12.45 -13.40
N LEU A 46 0.49 13.78 -13.44
CA LEU A 46 0.45 14.63 -12.25
C LEU A 46 -0.86 14.43 -11.48
N GLY A 47 -2.00 14.41 -12.16
CA GLY A 47 -3.31 14.16 -11.56
C GLY A 47 -3.35 12.82 -10.82
N SER A 48 -2.85 11.75 -11.44
CA SER A 48 -2.80 10.43 -10.79
C SER A 48 -1.89 10.40 -9.55
N ASN A 49 -0.76 11.13 -9.57
CA ASN A 49 0.09 11.28 -8.38
C ASN A 49 -0.57 12.13 -7.30
N LEU A 50 -1.30 13.19 -7.66
CA LEU A 50 -2.04 14.00 -6.68
C LEU A 50 -3.19 13.20 -6.05
N SER A 51 -3.85 12.31 -6.80
CA SER A 51 -4.85 11.41 -6.22
C SER A 51 -4.21 10.50 -5.18
N ALA A 52 -3.12 9.82 -5.55
CA ALA A 52 -2.36 8.98 -4.63
C ALA A 52 -1.92 9.75 -3.37
N LEU A 53 -1.50 11.02 -3.51
CA LEU A 53 -1.12 11.87 -2.37
C LEU A 53 -2.30 12.07 -1.41
N TRP A 54 -3.45 12.54 -1.90
CA TRP A 54 -4.57 12.88 -1.03
C TRP A 54 -5.20 11.66 -0.36
N ILE A 55 -5.32 10.54 -1.07
CA ILE A 55 -5.85 9.30 -0.49
C ILE A 55 -4.89 8.72 0.56
N LEU A 56 -3.57 8.84 0.35
CA LEU A 56 -2.56 8.37 1.30
C LEU A 56 -2.36 9.32 2.48
N ILE A 57 -2.70 10.61 2.35
CA ILE A 57 -2.85 11.51 3.51
C ILE A 57 -3.99 11.03 4.40
N ALA A 58 -5.15 10.73 3.81
CA ALA A 58 -6.30 10.23 4.57
C ALA A 58 -5.98 8.92 5.27
N ASN A 59 -5.39 7.96 4.56
CA ASN A 59 -5.01 6.67 5.12
C ASN A 59 -3.83 6.78 6.11
N GLY A 60 -2.86 7.67 5.87
CA GLY A 60 -1.77 7.96 6.81
C GLY A 60 -2.29 8.51 8.13
N TRP A 61 -3.30 9.39 8.09
CA TRP A 61 -4.00 9.86 9.28
C TRP A 61 -4.74 8.74 10.02
N MET A 62 -5.33 7.76 9.31
CA MET A 62 -5.93 6.59 9.97
C MET A 62 -4.89 5.75 10.74
N GLN A 63 -3.63 5.77 10.31
CA GLN A 63 -2.53 5.06 10.98
C GLN A 63 -1.96 5.89 12.14
N ASN A 64 -1.88 7.22 11.97
CA ASN A 64 -1.31 8.17 12.92
C ASN A 64 -2.18 9.43 13.00
N PRO A 65 -3.16 9.51 13.93
CA PRO A 65 -4.21 10.54 13.92
C PRO A 65 -3.77 11.91 14.48
N VAL A 66 -2.62 12.43 14.03
CA VAL A 66 -2.11 13.77 14.39
C VAL A 66 -3.00 14.91 13.87
N GLY A 67 -2.86 16.11 14.44
CA GLY A 67 -3.66 17.29 14.05
C GLY A 67 -5.16 17.15 14.34
N SER A 68 -5.54 16.31 15.31
CA SER A 68 -6.92 16.09 15.71
C SER A 68 -7.10 15.80 17.19
N GLU A 69 -8.31 16.07 17.72
CA GLU A 69 -8.66 15.89 19.12
C GLU A 69 -10.09 15.38 19.27
N PHE A 70 -10.35 14.54 20.27
CA PHE A 70 -11.70 14.06 20.58
C PHE A 70 -12.49 15.13 21.36
N SER A 71 -13.65 15.53 20.83
CA SER A 71 -14.58 16.43 21.52
C SER A 71 -15.71 15.64 22.19
N TYR A 72 -15.82 15.75 23.51
CA TYR A 72 -16.93 15.16 24.27
C TYR A 72 -18.27 15.87 24.00
N GLU A 73 -18.25 17.09 23.44
CA GLU A 73 -19.45 17.88 23.13
C GLU A 73 -20.08 17.41 21.82
N THR A 74 -19.26 17.16 20.80
CA THR A 74 -19.72 16.72 19.47
C THR A 74 -19.59 15.21 19.26
N MET A 75 -18.99 14.49 20.22
CA MET A 75 -18.79 13.04 20.21
C MET A 75 -18.03 12.52 18.98
N ARG A 76 -17.07 13.31 18.49
CA ARG A 76 -16.26 13.00 17.30
C ARG A 76 -14.85 13.59 17.41
N MET A 77 -13.97 13.11 16.54
CA MET A 77 -12.66 13.72 16.31
C MET A 77 -12.81 15.00 15.49
N GLU A 78 -12.31 16.10 16.03
CA GLU A 78 -12.27 17.42 15.40
C GLU A 78 -10.84 17.76 14.96
N MET A 79 -10.71 18.47 13.85
CA MET A 79 -9.40 18.84 13.30
C MET A 79 -8.86 20.06 14.07
N THR A 80 -7.66 19.93 14.62
CA THR A 80 -6.96 21.03 15.31
C THR A 80 -5.94 21.70 14.39
N SER A 81 -5.30 20.94 13.49
CA SER A 81 -4.26 21.44 12.57
C SER A 81 -4.28 20.71 11.23
N PHE A 82 -4.76 21.38 10.18
CA PHE A 82 -4.70 20.82 8.82
C PHE A 82 -3.26 20.61 8.33
N ALA A 83 -2.32 21.46 8.76
CA ALA A 83 -0.92 21.36 8.39
C ALA A 83 -0.28 20.08 8.94
N GLU A 84 -0.58 19.71 10.19
CA GLU A 84 -0.09 18.45 10.78
C GLU A 84 -0.68 17.22 10.07
N VAL A 85 -1.96 17.27 9.69
CA VAL A 85 -2.58 16.20 8.90
C VAL A 85 -1.89 16.07 7.53
N LEU A 86 -1.63 17.20 6.86
CA LEU A 86 -1.00 17.23 5.54
C LEU A 86 0.45 16.72 5.56
N PHE A 87 1.23 17.14 6.57
CA PHE A 87 2.64 16.79 6.72
C PHE A 87 2.88 15.60 7.66
N ASN A 88 1.86 14.79 7.91
CA ASN A 88 1.96 13.57 8.71
C ASN A 88 3.10 12.67 8.17
N PRO A 89 4.11 12.32 8.97
CA PRO A 89 5.27 11.55 8.50
C PRO A 89 4.86 10.20 7.90
N VAL A 90 3.87 9.53 8.47
CA VAL A 90 3.34 8.27 7.95
C VAL A 90 2.70 8.47 6.57
N ALA A 91 2.00 9.58 6.35
CA ALA A 91 1.43 9.88 5.03
C ALA A 91 2.51 10.11 3.97
N GLN A 92 3.58 10.83 4.33
CA GLN A 92 4.68 11.12 3.40
C GLN A 92 5.38 9.83 2.95
N VAL A 93 5.74 8.96 3.89
CA VAL A 93 6.44 7.72 3.55
C VAL A 93 5.53 6.75 2.78
N LYS A 94 4.25 6.62 3.18
CA LYS A 94 3.29 5.80 2.44
C LYS A 94 3.06 6.32 1.02
N PHE A 95 2.99 7.64 0.83
CA PHE A 95 2.86 8.26 -0.49
C PHE A 95 4.01 7.85 -1.41
N VAL A 96 5.25 8.11 -1.01
CA VAL A 96 6.37 7.87 -1.91
C VAL A 96 6.59 6.37 -2.13
N HIS A 97 6.36 5.52 -1.11
CA HIS A 97 6.46 4.06 -1.23
C HIS A 97 5.39 3.50 -2.19
N ALA A 98 4.11 3.82 -1.99
CA ALA A 98 3.01 3.27 -2.80
C ALA A 98 3.08 3.75 -4.26
N VAL A 99 3.41 5.02 -4.49
CA VAL A 99 3.59 5.55 -5.86
C VAL A 99 4.78 4.90 -6.55
N SER A 100 5.92 4.74 -5.86
CA SER A 100 7.08 4.03 -6.41
C SER A 100 6.75 2.57 -6.73
N ALA A 101 5.97 1.88 -5.89
CA ALA A 101 5.49 0.53 -6.15
C ALA A 101 4.61 0.48 -7.42
N GLY A 102 3.69 1.44 -7.59
CA GLY A 102 2.89 1.57 -8.81
C GLY A 102 3.75 1.76 -10.07
N TYR A 103 4.83 2.53 -9.97
CA TYR A 103 5.79 2.71 -11.07
C TYR A 103 6.55 1.43 -11.40
N VAL A 104 6.93 0.63 -10.39
CA VAL A 104 7.53 -0.69 -10.59
C VAL A 104 6.54 -1.63 -11.29
N THR A 105 5.27 -1.64 -10.88
CA THR A 105 4.21 -2.44 -11.52
C THR A 105 4.08 -2.09 -13.01
N ALA A 106 4.00 -0.81 -13.35
CA ALA A 106 3.94 -0.35 -14.73
C ALA A 106 5.20 -0.73 -15.53
N ALA A 107 6.39 -0.55 -14.96
CA ALA A 107 7.64 -0.89 -15.61
C ALA A 107 7.78 -2.40 -15.88
N MET A 108 7.43 -3.24 -14.89
CA MET A 108 7.44 -4.70 -15.00
C MET A 108 6.44 -5.19 -16.06
N PHE A 109 5.26 -4.57 -16.14
CA PHE A 109 4.29 -4.87 -17.19
C PHE A 109 4.87 -4.59 -18.59
N VAL A 110 5.40 -3.39 -18.81
CA VAL A 110 5.99 -3.02 -20.12
C VAL A 110 7.21 -3.89 -20.45
N LEU A 111 8.05 -4.22 -19.47
CA LEU A 111 9.18 -5.14 -19.63
C LEU A 111 8.72 -6.54 -20.02
N GLY A 112 7.71 -7.09 -19.35
CA GLY A 112 7.18 -8.42 -19.61
C GLY A 112 6.55 -8.54 -21.01
N ILE A 113 5.73 -7.57 -21.41
CA ILE A 113 5.12 -7.54 -22.75
C ILE A 113 6.19 -7.34 -23.84
N SER A 114 7.15 -6.42 -23.62
CA SER A 114 8.25 -6.23 -24.56
C SER A 114 9.11 -7.50 -24.68
N ALA A 115 9.36 -8.19 -23.57
CA ALA A 115 10.08 -9.45 -23.55
C ALA A 115 9.34 -10.57 -24.31
N TYR A 116 8.00 -10.62 -24.22
CA TYR A 116 7.19 -11.51 -25.04
C TYR A 116 7.38 -11.27 -26.55
N TYR A 117 7.37 -10.01 -26.99
CA TYR A 117 7.62 -9.67 -28.40
C TYR A 117 9.02 -10.06 -28.86
N LEU A 118 10.05 -9.77 -28.05
CA LEU A 118 11.43 -10.16 -28.34
C LEU A 118 11.61 -11.68 -28.41
N LEU A 119 10.95 -12.44 -27.53
CA LEU A 119 10.96 -13.91 -27.56
C LEU A 119 10.33 -14.48 -28.84
N LYS A 120 9.30 -13.80 -29.37
CA LYS A 120 8.63 -14.18 -30.62
C LYS A 120 9.32 -13.64 -31.87
N GLY A 121 10.34 -12.78 -31.72
CA GLY A 121 10.98 -12.10 -32.86
C GLY A 121 10.05 -11.13 -33.59
N ARG A 122 9.05 -10.56 -32.88
CA ARG A 122 8.04 -9.66 -33.46
C ARG A 122 8.35 -8.22 -33.10
N ASP A 123 8.19 -7.32 -34.07
CA ASP A 123 8.30 -5.86 -33.90
C ASP A 123 9.53 -5.43 -33.07
N VAL A 124 10.69 -6.05 -33.35
CA VAL A 124 11.89 -5.98 -32.50
C VAL A 124 12.32 -4.54 -32.19
N ALA A 125 12.24 -3.64 -33.19
CA ALA A 125 12.59 -2.24 -33.00
C ALA A 125 11.64 -1.49 -32.06
N PHE A 126 10.35 -1.84 -32.05
CA PHE A 126 9.36 -1.29 -31.11
C PHE A 126 9.64 -1.85 -29.71
N ALA A 127 9.68 -3.19 -29.60
CA ALA A 127 9.88 -3.88 -28.33
C ALA A 127 11.19 -3.47 -27.64
N ARG A 128 12.29 -3.27 -28.38
CA ARG A 128 13.57 -2.84 -27.81
C ARG A 128 13.53 -1.43 -27.23
N ARG A 129 12.81 -0.50 -27.86
CA ARG A 129 12.67 0.88 -27.34
C ARG A 129 11.80 0.90 -26.09
N SER A 130 10.67 0.19 -26.11
CA SER A 130 9.79 0.04 -24.95
C SER A 130 10.50 -0.62 -23.78
N PHE A 131 11.25 -1.70 -24.04
CA PHE A 131 12.07 -2.39 -23.04
C PHE A 131 13.11 -1.46 -22.41
N ALA A 132 13.78 -0.63 -23.21
CA ALA A 132 14.82 0.27 -22.72
C ALA A 132 14.26 1.37 -21.79
N VAL A 133 13.13 1.99 -22.18
CA VAL A 133 12.46 3.00 -21.35
C VAL A 133 11.99 2.40 -20.04
N ALA A 134 11.31 1.24 -20.10
CA ALA A 134 10.81 0.55 -18.92
C ALA A 134 11.93 0.05 -18.01
N ALA A 135 13.06 -0.42 -18.55
CA ALA A 135 14.21 -0.83 -17.75
C ALA A 135 14.85 0.36 -17.02
N GLY A 136 15.01 1.50 -17.69
CA GLY A 136 15.59 2.72 -17.09
C GLY A 136 14.70 3.31 -16.01
N PHE A 137 13.42 3.55 -16.33
CA PHE A 137 12.44 4.05 -15.37
C PHE A 137 12.22 3.06 -14.22
N GLY A 138 12.04 1.78 -14.54
CA GLY A 138 11.85 0.72 -13.54
C GLY A 138 13.02 0.59 -12.58
N LEU A 139 14.27 0.81 -13.03
CA LEU A 139 15.43 0.77 -12.14
C LEU A 139 15.39 1.90 -11.10
N ALA A 140 15.07 3.12 -11.52
CA ALA A 140 14.90 4.23 -10.58
C ALA A 140 13.76 3.95 -9.58
N SER A 141 12.63 3.46 -10.08
CA SER A 141 11.45 3.16 -9.27
C SER A 141 11.67 2.01 -8.26
N VAL A 142 12.37 0.94 -8.66
CA VAL A 142 12.62 -0.21 -7.76
C VAL A 142 13.66 0.12 -6.69
N LEU A 143 14.63 0.98 -7.00
CA LEU A 143 15.55 1.50 -5.97
C LEU A 143 14.79 2.40 -4.99
N SER A 144 13.93 3.28 -5.50
CA SER A 144 13.06 4.14 -4.69
C SER A 144 12.19 3.34 -3.73
N VAL A 145 11.45 2.33 -4.22
CA VAL A 145 10.53 1.54 -3.39
C VAL A 145 11.24 0.73 -2.30
N ILE A 146 12.45 0.23 -2.56
CA ILE A 146 13.22 -0.54 -1.58
C ILE A 146 13.77 0.38 -0.47
N VAL A 147 14.41 1.49 -0.85
CA VAL A 147 14.97 2.44 0.13
C VAL A 147 13.86 3.06 0.98
N LEU A 148 12.73 3.43 0.37
CA LEU A 148 11.60 3.99 1.10
C LEU A 148 10.78 2.94 1.83
N GLY A 149 10.90 1.67 1.44
CA GLY A 149 10.35 0.56 2.22
C GLY A 149 11.04 0.39 3.56
N ASP A 150 12.36 0.57 3.60
CA ASP A 150 13.13 0.62 4.84
C ASP A 150 12.71 1.82 5.71
N GLU A 151 12.59 3.02 5.13
CA GLU A 151 12.07 4.20 5.83
C GLU A 151 10.66 3.96 6.38
N SER A 152 9.80 3.30 5.60
CA SER A 152 8.45 2.94 6.02
C SER A 152 8.42 1.96 7.19
N GLY A 153 9.38 1.03 7.24
CA GLY A 153 9.53 0.10 8.36
C GLY A 153 9.96 0.81 9.63
N TYR A 154 10.90 1.74 9.52
CA TYR A 154 11.41 2.55 10.62
C TYR A 154 10.32 3.47 11.21
N GLU A 155 9.65 4.27 10.38
CA GLU A 155 8.55 5.14 10.83
C GLU A 155 7.38 4.35 11.43
N ALA A 156 7.11 3.13 10.91
CA ALA A 156 6.14 2.23 11.52
C ALA A 156 6.61 1.73 12.89
N GLY A 157 7.91 1.59 13.15
CA GLY A 157 8.47 1.28 14.46
C GLY A 157 8.25 2.40 15.48
N ASP A 158 8.40 3.65 15.05
CA ASP A 158 8.20 4.81 15.93
C ASP A 158 6.72 5.03 16.26
N VAL A 159 5.83 4.85 15.28
CA VAL A 159 4.40 5.18 15.43
C VAL A 159 3.54 3.97 15.81
N GLN A 160 3.90 2.76 15.37
CA GLN A 160 3.10 1.54 15.52
C GLN A 160 3.94 0.31 15.88
N LYS A 161 4.55 0.34 17.07
CA LYS A 161 5.40 -0.73 17.62
C LYS A 161 4.78 -2.13 17.51
N THR A 162 3.48 -2.26 17.76
CA THR A 162 2.74 -3.53 17.64
C THR A 162 2.81 -4.13 16.25
N LYS A 163 2.72 -3.29 15.21
CA LYS A 163 2.81 -3.76 13.82
C LYS A 163 4.20 -4.28 13.51
N LEU A 164 5.23 -3.55 13.89
CA LEU A 164 6.62 -3.96 13.66
C LEU A 164 6.94 -5.27 14.39
N ALA A 165 6.60 -5.36 15.69
CA ALA A 165 6.80 -6.57 16.48
C ALA A 165 6.04 -7.77 15.90
N ALA A 166 4.82 -7.57 15.39
CA ALA A 166 4.03 -8.63 14.74
C ALA A 166 4.60 -9.05 13.37
N ILE A 167 5.10 -8.12 12.56
CA ILE A 167 5.75 -8.42 11.29
C ILE A 167 7.02 -9.25 11.51
N GLU A 168 7.76 -8.99 12.57
CA GLU A 168 9.00 -9.70 12.90
C GLU A 168 8.78 -10.96 13.74
N ALA A 169 7.54 -11.21 14.18
CA ALA A 169 7.17 -12.25 15.14
C ALA A 169 8.06 -12.20 16.39
N GLU A 170 8.25 -10.99 16.90
CA GLU A 170 9.09 -10.70 18.05
C GLU A 170 8.26 -10.71 19.34
N TRP A 171 8.24 -11.85 20.01
CA TRP A 171 7.37 -12.10 21.16
C TRP A 171 7.94 -11.52 22.45
N GLU A 172 9.26 -11.57 22.61
CA GLU A 172 9.99 -11.15 23.81
C GLU A 172 10.80 -9.89 23.51
N THR A 173 10.97 -9.04 24.51
CA THR A 173 11.86 -7.90 24.39
C THR A 173 13.30 -8.35 24.41
N HIS A 174 14.09 -7.88 23.45
CA HIS A 174 15.49 -8.27 23.30
C HIS A 174 16.42 -7.07 23.49
N PRO A 175 17.43 -7.18 24.38
CA PRO A 175 18.48 -6.18 24.46
C PRO A 175 19.30 -6.21 23.17
N ALA A 176 19.89 -5.06 22.83
CA ALA A 176 20.81 -4.98 21.72
C ALA A 176 22.03 -5.91 21.94
N PRO A 177 22.53 -6.61 20.89
CA PRO A 177 21.99 -6.68 19.52
C PRO A 177 20.91 -7.76 19.33
N ALA A 178 19.75 -7.38 18.80
CA ALA A 178 18.60 -8.28 18.61
C ALA A 178 18.70 -9.17 17.35
N PRO A 179 18.28 -10.46 17.42
CA PRO A 179 18.31 -11.37 16.27
C PRO A 179 17.11 -11.17 15.32
N PHE A 180 17.34 -11.26 14.00
CA PHE A 180 16.28 -11.21 13.00
C PHE A 180 15.77 -12.61 12.66
N THR A 181 14.45 -12.83 12.68
CA THR A 181 13.85 -14.12 12.32
C THR A 181 13.62 -14.20 10.81
N LEU A 182 14.47 -14.93 10.07
CA LEU A 182 14.36 -15.05 8.62
C LEU A 182 13.14 -15.91 8.22
N ILE A 183 13.02 -17.09 8.82
CA ILE A 183 11.93 -18.06 8.58
C ILE A 183 11.53 -18.64 9.94
N GLY A 184 10.25 -18.88 10.15
CA GLY A 184 9.70 -19.52 11.34
C GLY A 184 8.19 -19.65 11.23
N PHE A 185 7.56 -20.36 12.17
CA PHE A 185 6.11 -20.50 12.26
C PHE A 185 5.62 -19.83 13.54
N PRO A 186 5.15 -18.56 13.47
CA PRO A 186 4.64 -17.87 14.65
C PRO A 186 3.37 -18.54 15.16
N ASN A 187 3.30 -18.79 16.46
CA ASN A 187 2.17 -19.39 17.14
C ASN A 187 1.62 -18.42 18.20
N GLN A 188 0.42 -17.89 17.94
CA GLN A 188 -0.22 -16.89 18.81
C GLN A 188 -0.65 -17.47 20.16
N GLU A 189 -0.98 -18.76 20.22
CA GLU A 189 -1.45 -19.41 21.44
C GLU A 189 -0.31 -19.60 22.44
N THR A 190 0.85 -20.04 21.95
CA THR A 190 2.06 -20.21 22.77
C THR A 190 2.87 -18.93 22.91
N MET A 191 2.60 -17.92 22.07
CA MET A 191 3.38 -16.67 21.97
C MET A 191 4.86 -16.94 21.72
N GLU A 192 5.14 -17.85 20.80
CA GLU A 192 6.49 -18.25 20.41
C GLU A 192 6.55 -18.47 18.88
N THR A 193 7.77 -18.44 18.33
CA THR A 193 8.01 -18.74 16.91
C THR A 193 8.72 -20.09 16.80
N GLU A 194 7.99 -21.10 16.31
CA GLU A 194 8.49 -22.46 16.16
C GLU A 194 9.40 -22.59 14.94
N ASN A 195 10.41 -23.46 15.03
CA ASN A 195 11.38 -23.74 13.96
C ASN A 195 12.05 -22.47 13.37
N ALA A 196 12.32 -21.48 14.23
CA ALA A 196 12.87 -20.19 13.82
C ALA A 196 14.34 -20.30 13.36
N VAL A 197 14.61 -19.86 12.14
CA VAL A 197 15.95 -19.61 11.62
C VAL A 197 16.26 -18.14 11.83
N ARG A 198 17.19 -17.84 12.74
CA ARG A 198 17.55 -16.48 13.12
C ARG A 198 18.91 -16.07 12.58
N VAL A 199 19.01 -14.83 12.11
CA VAL A 199 20.26 -14.17 11.73
C VAL A 199 20.65 -13.22 12.86
N PRO A 200 21.82 -13.40 13.51
CA PRO A 200 22.22 -12.53 14.61
C PRO A 200 22.35 -11.07 14.19
N TRP A 201 21.95 -10.16 15.09
CA TRP A 201 22.27 -8.72 15.08
C TRP A 201 21.64 -7.88 13.96
N VAL A 202 20.83 -8.48 13.10
CA VAL A 202 20.22 -7.77 11.96
C VAL A 202 18.94 -7.03 12.36
N LEU A 203 18.22 -7.49 13.39
CA LEU A 203 16.91 -6.91 13.72
C LEU A 203 17.04 -5.47 14.22
N GLY A 204 18.02 -5.16 15.08
CA GLY A 204 18.25 -3.79 15.55
C GLY A 204 18.47 -2.81 14.40
N LEU A 205 19.23 -3.22 13.37
CA LEU A 205 19.49 -2.40 12.19
C LEU A 205 18.23 -2.10 11.36
N ILE A 206 17.28 -3.04 11.30
CA ILE A 206 16.03 -2.91 10.54
C ILE A 206 14.97 -2.17 11.37
N ALA A 207 14.82 -2.52 12.65
CA ALA A 207 13.76 -2.06 13.52
C ALA A 207 14.04 -0.68 14.14
N THR A 208 15.30 -0.41 14.49
CA THR A 208 15.72 0.79 15.26
C THR A 208 16.80 1.61 14.55
N ARG A 209 17.37 1.11 13.43
CA ARG A 209 18.58 1.67 12.80
C ARG A 209 19.77 1.80 13.74
N SER A 210 19.77 1.02 14.82
CA SER A 210 20.75 1.05 15.89
C SER A 210 21.28 -0.37 16.19
N THR A 211 22.50 -0.44 16.73
CA THR A 211 23.11 -1.67 17.24
C THR A 211 23.11 -1.74 18.76
N ASP A 212 22.56 -0.73 19.43
CA ASP A 212 22.59 -0.50 20.87
C ASP A 212 21.22 -0.24 21.49
N GLU A 213 20.16 -0.12 20.69
CA GLU A 213 18.78 0.05 21.15
C GLU A 213 18.03 -1.28 21.33
N GLU A 214 17.18 -1.31 22.35
CA GLU A 214 16.30 -2.43 22.68
C GLU A 214 15.13 -2.52 21.70
N VAL A 215 14.78 -3.73 21.29
CA VAL A 215 13.58 -4.00 20.47
C VAL A 215 12.48 -4.54 21.38
N THR A 216 11.41 -3.76 21.55
CA THR A 216 10.26 -4.14 22.39
C THR A 216 9.45 -5.28 21.76
N GLY A 217 9.24 -6.36 22.52
CA GLY A 217 8.45 -7.51 22.08
C GLY A 217 6.96 -7.38 22.37
N ILE A 218 6.17 -8.28 21.77
CA ILE A 218 4.70 -8.32 21.90
C ILE A 218 4.24 -8.43 23.36
N LYS A 219 4.91 -9.24 24.20
CA LYS A 219 4.48 -9.45 25.59
C LYS A 219 4.54 -8.18 26.44
N ASP A 220 5.57 -7.35 26.24
CA ASP A 220 5.69 -6.07 26.94
C ASP A 220 4.70 -5.03 26.39
N LEU A 221 4.45 -5.04 25.07
CA LEU A 221 3.40 -4.22 24.47
C LEU A 221 2.02 -4.57 25.03
N MET A 222 1.72 -5.86 25.22
CA MET A 222 0.47 -6.28 25.87
C MET A 222 0.32 -5.73 27.29
N GLN A 223 1.40 -5.72 28.09
CA GLN A 223 1.37 -5.13 29.43
C GLN A 223 1.16 -3.61 29.39
N ILE A 224 1.73 -2.92 28.40
CA ILE A 224 1.48 -1.49 28.19
C ILE A 224 0.01 -1.27 27.82
N HIS A 225 -0.52 -2.04 26.86
CA HIS A 225 -1.91 -1.93 26.44
C HIS A 225 -2.89 -2.24 27.57
N GLU A 226 -2.60 -3.19 28.44
CA GLU A 226 -3.41 -3.48 29.62
C GLU A 226 -3.59 -2.23 30.50
N ARG A 227 -2.50 -1.50 30.80
CA ARG A 227 -2.57 -0.25 31.58
C ARG A 227 -3.38 0.82 30.85
N ARG A 228 -3.25 0.91 29.52
CA ARG A 228 -4.03 1.83 28.69
C ARG A 228 -5.51 1.46 28.66
N ILE A 229 -5.86 0.18 28.67
CA ILE A 229 -7.26 -0.26 28.80
C ILE A 229 -7.84 0.19 30.13
N TYR A 230 -7.12 0.01 31.25
CA TYR A 230 -7.55 0.53 32.56
C TYR A 230 -7.75 2.05 32.56
N SER A 231 -6.80 2.80 31.99
CA SER A 231 -6.92 4.26 31.80
C SER A 231 -8.14 4.63 30.94
N GLY A 232 -8.37 3.91 29.84
CA GLY A 232 -9.51 4.08 28.95
C GLY A 232 -10.87 3.78 29.59
N ILE A 233 -10.93 2.83 30.54
CA ILE A 233 -12.12 2.59 31.35
C ILE A 233 -12.47 3.84 32.18
N GLU A 234 -11.48 4.47 32.81
CA GLU A 234 -11.69 5.72 33.56
C GLU A 234 -12.10 6.87 32.63
N ALA A 235 -11.46 7.00 31.46
CA ALA A 235 -11.88 7.95 30.42
C ALA A 235 -13.36 7.77 30.05
N TYR A 236 -13.80 6.52 29.85
CA TYR A 236 -15.18 6.20 29.52
C TYR A 236 -16.17 6.54 30.65
N LYS A 237 -15.78 6.31 31.92
CA LYS A 237 -16.60 6.70 33.08
C LYS A 237 -16.80 8.21 33.13
N TYR A 238 -15.74 8.99 32.97
CA TYR A 238 -15.85 10.45 32.97
C TYR A 238 -16.60 10.98 31.75
N LEU A 239 -16.40 10.39 30.56
CA LEU A 239 -17.18 10.70 29.37
C LEU A 239 -18.68 10.46 29.60
N THR A 240 -19.03 9.37 30.27
CA THR A 240 -20.44 9.06 30.60
C THR A 240 -21.05 10.09 31.54
N ARG A 241 -20.29 10.58 32.53
CA ARG A 241 -20.71 11.69 33.42
C ARG A 241 -20.87 13.00 32.66
N LEU A 242 -19.91 13.35 31.80
CA LEU A 242 -19.99 14.54 30.94
C LEU A 242 -21.24 14.50 30.06
N ARG A 243 -21.54 13.34 29.45
CA ARG A 243 -22.75 13.13 28.65
C ARG A 243 -24.04 13.17 29.47
N ALA A 244 -23.98 12.81 30.75
CA ALA A 244 -25.10 12.94 31.68
C ALA A 244 -25.28 14.38 32.20
N GLY A 245 -24.43 15.33 31.80
CA GLY A 245 -24.52 16.75 32.13
C GLY A 245 -23.60 17.22 33.27
N ASP A 246 -22.79 16.35 33.86
CA ASP A 246 -21.78 16.75 34.85
C ASP A 246 -20.60 17.44 34.17
N THR A 247 -20.70 18.77 34.06
CA THR A 247 -19.69 19.64 33.46
C THR A 247 -18.77 20.29 34.48
N SER A 248 -18.67 19.71 35.69
CA SER A 248 -17.77 20.20 36.73
C SER A 248 -16.31 20.23 36.25
N ALA A 249 -15.55 21.23 36.72
CA ALA A 249 -14.14 21.37 36.36
C ALA A 249 -13.31 20.12 36.73
N THR A 250 -13.70 19.44 37.81
CA THR A 250 -13.09 18.18 38.25
C THR A 250 -13.33 17.04 37.26
N THR A 251 -14.57 16.86 36.78
CA THR A 251 -14.91 15.80 35.83
C THR A 251 -14.27 16.06 34.47
N LYS A 252 -14.22 17.33 34.03
CA LYS A 252 -13.48 17.70 32.81
C LYS A 252 -12.00 17.41 32.94
N ALA A 253 -11.33 17.88 33.99
CA ALA A 253 -9.90 17.65 34.19
C ALA A 253 -9.55 16.16 34.27
N ALA A 254 -10.38 15.36 34.93
CA ALA A 254 -10.19 13.91 35.01
C ALA A 254 -10.40 13.21 33.67
N PHE A 255 -11.38 13.65 32.86
CA PHE A 255 -11.53 13.16 31.49
C PHE A 255 -10.31 13.49 30.63
N GLU A 256 -9.86 14.75 30.66
CA GLU A 256 -8.70 15.22 29.90
C GLU A 256 -7.41 14.44 30.23
N GLN A 257 -7.25 14.00 31.48
CA GLN A 257 -6.11 13.19 31.90
C GLN A 257 -6.08 11.79 31.25
N HIS A 258 -7.24 11.22 30.93
CA HIS A 258 -7.36 9.84 30.42
C HIS A 258 -7.83 9.77 28.96
N LYS A 259 -8.20 10.88 28.34
CA LYS A 259 -8.88 10.91 27.01
C LYS A 259 -8.08 10.22 25.90
N GLU A 260 -6.75 10.27 25.95
CA GLU A 260 -5.87 9.66 24.94
C GLU A 260 -6.01 8.14 24.89
N ASP A 261 -6.39 7.53 26.02
CA ASP A 261 -6.59 6.08 26.14
C ASP A 261 -8.05 5.66 25.97
N LEU A 262 -8.96 6.59 25.66
CA LEU A 262 -10.38 6.28 25.47
C LEU A 262 -10.60 5.17 24.44
N GLY A 263 -9.82 5.16 23.35
CA GLY A 263 -9.89 4.12 22.33
C GLY A 263 -9.59 2.71 22.87
N TYR A 264 -8.63 2.58 23.79
CA TYR A 264 -8.31 1.31 24.46
C TYR A 264 -9.46 0.84 25.36
N GLY A 265 -10.10 1.77 26.09
CA GLY A 265 -11.32 1.45 26.84
C GLY A 265 -12.46 0.97 25.94
N LEU A 266 -12.56 1.50 24.71
CA LEU A 266 -13.57 1.11 23.74
C LEU A 266 -13.37 -0.28 23.13
N LEU A 267 -12.17 -0.88 23.21
CA LEU A 267 -11.95 -2.27 22.79
C LEU A 267 -12.82 -3.26 23.58
N LEU A 268 -13.12 -2.93 24.84
CA LEU A 268 -13.98 -3.75 25.70
C LEU A 268 -15.42 -3.87 25.18
N LYS A 269 -15.85 -3.00 24.27
CA LYS A 269 -17.19 -3.07 23.66
C LYS A 269 -17.43 -4.33 22.83
N GLN A 270 -16.39 -5.08 22.51
CA GLN A 270 -16.51 -6.41 21.92
C GLN A 270 -17.08 -7.45 22.92
N TYR A 271 -16.89 -7.25 24.23
CA TYR A 271 -17.22 -8.24 25.26
C TYR A 271 -18.25 -7.77 26.28
N VAL A 272 -18.40 -6.47 26.48
CA VAL A 272 -19.33 -5.87 27.44
C VAL A 272 -19.94 -4.59 26.88
N GLU A 273 -21.24 -4.36 27.13
CA GLU A 273 -21.93 -3.16 26.62
C GLU A 273 -21.36 -1.86 27.21
N ASN A 274 -21.09 -1.90 28.53
CA ASN A 274 -20.48 -0.81 29.28
C ASN A 274 -19.05 -1.19 29.70
N PRO A 275 -18.01 -0.59 29.09
CA PRO A 275 -16.61 -0.82 29.46
C PRO A 275 -16.31 -0.64 30.96
N ALA A 276 -17.08 0.19 31.67
CA ALA A 276 -16.89 0.42 33.10
C ALA A 276 -17.21 -0.80 33.98
N ASP A 277 -17.98 -1.76 33.46
CA ASP A 277 -18.41 -2.96 34.17
C ASP A 277 -17.59 -4.21 33.76
N ALA A 278 -16.49 -4.02 33.03
CA ALA A 278 -15.66 -5.11 32.54
C ALA A 278 -15.03 -5.93 33.68
N THR A 279 -15.16 -7.25 33.57
CA THR A 279 -14.49 -8.22 34.45
C THR A 279 -12.99 -8.32 34.14
N PRO A 280 -12.14 -8.73 35.10
CA PRO A 280 -10.72 -8.99 34.83
C PRO A 280 -10.49 -9.94 33.66
N GLU A 281 -11.33 -10.96 33.50
CA GLU A 281 -11.26 -11.91 32.40
C GLU A 281 -11.53 -11.25 31.04
N GLN A 282 -12.54 -10.38 30.95
CA GLN A 282 -12.84 -9.61 29.73
C GLN A 282 -11.72 -8.63 29.39
N ILE A 283 -11.07 -8.04 30.40
CA ILE A 283 -9.91 -7.16 30.19
C ILE A 283 -8.76 -7.97 29.60
N GLN A 284 -8.45 -9.17 30.12
CA GLN A 284 -7.39 -10.02 29.55
C GLN A 284 -7.69 -10.47 28.11
N LEU A 285 -8.96 -10.71 27.77
CA LEU A 285 -9.36 -10.98 26.39
C LEU A 285 -9.09 -9.76 25.49
N ALA A 286 -9.51 -8.57 25.92
CA ALA A 286 -9.25 -7.33 25.19
C ALA A 286 -7.76 -7.06 25.01
N VAL A 287 -6.92 -7.32 26.03
CA VAL A 287 -5.47 -7.19 25.94
C VAL A 287 -4.91 -8.10 24.85
N LYS A 288 -5.35 -9.36 24.77
CA LYS A 288 -4.93 -10.28 23.69
C LYS A 288 -5.35 -9.77 22.32
N ASP A 289 -6.57 -9.27 22.19
CA ASP A 289 -7.10 -8.76 20.91
C ASP A 289 -6.51 -7.39 20.51
N THR A 290 -5.69 -6.75 21.35
CA THR A 290 -4.88 -5.58 20.95
C THR A 290 -3.78 -5.92 19.95
N ILE A 291 -3.41 -7.19 19.83
CA ILE A 291 -2.35 -7.66 18.95
C ILE A 291 -2.99 -8.29 17.69
N PRO A 292 -2.68 -7.82 16.48
CA PRO A 292 -3.15 -8.46 15.25
C PRO A 292 -2.52 -9.85 15.11
N GLN A 293 -3.15 -10.73 14.32
CA GLN A 293 -2.59 -12.07 14.10
C GLN A 293 -1.19 -11.99 13.49
N VAL A 294 -0.21 -12.56 14.19
CA VAL A 294 1.22 -12.45 13.85
C VAL A 294 1.57 -13.25 12.60
N ALA A 295 1.11 -14.49 12.49
CA ALA A 295 1.52 -15.38 11.40
C ALA A 295 1.18 -14.84 9.98
N PRO A 296 -0.04 -14.33 9.71
CA PRO A 296 -0.33 -13.70 8.42
C PRO A 296 0.57 -12.50 8.11
N LEU A 297 0.82 -11.61 9.08
CA LEU A 297 1.68 -10.44 8.91
C LEU A 297 3.12 -10.83 8.60
N PHE A 298 3.65 -11.79 9.38
CA PHE A 298 5.00 -12.32 9.21
C PHE A 298 5.24 -12.83 7.79
N TRP A 299 4.34 -13.68 7.27
CA TRP A 299 4.50 -14.30 5.95
C TRP A 299 4.23 -13.33 4.79
N THR A 300 3.19 -12.50 4.89
CA THR A 300 2.87 -11.53 3.83
C THR A 300 3.99 -10.49 3.67
N PHE A 301 4.58 -10.02 4.77
CA PHE A 301 5.76 -9.16 4.72
C PHE A 301 6.96 -9.83 4.03
N ARG A 302 7.26 -11.09 4.37
CA ARG A 302 8.38 -11.84 3.77
C ARG A 302 8.18 -12.07 2.28
N ILE A 303 6.95 -12.40 1.85
CA ILE A 303 6.62 -12.54 0.44
C ILE A 303 6.79 -11.21 -0.30
N MET A 304 6.32 -10.10 0.28
CA MET A 304 6.48 -8.75 -0.28
C MET A 304 7.96 -8.39 -0.46
N VAL A 305 8.77 -8.55 0.58
CA VAL A 305 10.21 -8.24 0.54
C VAL A 305 10.94 -9.12 -0.48
N ALA A 306 10.67 -10.43 -0.49
CA ALA A 306 11.25 -11.36 -1.46
C ALA A 306 10.87 -10.99 -2.91
N ALA A 307 9.61 -10.61 -3.14
CA ALA A 307 9.15 -10.12 -4.44
C ALA A 307 9.86 -8.81 -4.85
N GLY A 308 10.07 -7.89 -3.90
CA GLY A 308 10.82 -6.65 -4.12
C GLY A 308 12.24 -6.89 -4.60
N PHE A 309 13.00 -7.75 -3.90
CA PHE A 309 14.37 -8.11 -4.30
C PHE A 309 14.41 -8.91 -5.61
N TRP A 310 13.41 -9.76 -5.87
CA TRP A 310 13.28 -10.44 -7.16
C TRP A 310 13.08 -9.46 -8.32
N MET A 311 12.21 -8.47 -8.13
CA MET A 311 12.00 -7.40 -9.13
C MET A 311 13.25 -6.54 -9.32
N LEU A 312 13.96 -6.19 -8.24
CA LEU A 312 15.25 -5.49 -8.33
C LEU A 312 16.25 -6.26 -9.18
N LEU A 313 16.40 -7.56 -8.94
CA LEU A 313 17.29 -8.42 -9.71
C LEU A 313 16.90 -8.41 -11.20
N LEU A 314 15.63 -8.66 -11.53
CA LEU A 314 15.18 -8.73 -12.92
C LEU A 314 15.29 -7.39 -13.65
N ILE A 315 14.89 -6.29 -13.01
CA ILE A 315 14.98 -4.94 -13.58
C ILE A 315 16.45 -4.53 -13.73
N GLY A 316 17.29 -4.81 -12.73
CA GLY A 316 18.74 -4.55 -12.80
C GLY A 316 19.40 -5.30 -13.96
N LEU A 317 19.06 -6.58 -14.15
CA LEU A 317 19.53 -7.38 -15.28
C LEU A 317 18.98 -6.85 -16.62
N ALA A 318 17.71 -6.44 -16.68
CA ALA A 318 17.10 -5.83 -17.85
C ALA A 318 17.82 -4.53 -18.24
N PHE A 319 18.08 -3.65 -17.28
CA PHE A 319 18.81 -2.41 -17.47
C PHE A 319 20.24 -2.68 -17.95
N TYR A 320 20.97 -3.57 -17.27
CA TYR A 320 22.33 -3.96 -17.68
C TYR A 320 22.36 -4.52 -19.11
N SER A 321 21.42 -5.40 -19.47
CA SER A 321 21.33 -5.95 -20.83
C SER A 321 21.04 -4.89 -21.89
N THR A 322 20.26 -3.86 -21.52
CA THR A 322 19.94 -2.71 -22.38
C THR A 322 21.18 -1.87 -22.64
N VAL A 323 21.93 -1.52 -21.59
CA VAL A 323 23.19 -0.76 -21.69
C VAL A 323 24.23 -1.50 -22.54
N ARG A 324 24.31 -2.83 -22.40
CA ARG A 324 25.20 -3.68 -23.21
C ARG A 324 24.70 -3.92 -24.63
N ARG A 325 23.53 -3.39 -25.01
CA ARG A 325 22.87 -3.59 -26.31
C ARG A 325 22.63 -5.08 -26.64
N LYS A 326 22.37 -5.89 -25.63
CA LYS A 326 22.21 -7.37 -25.71
C LYS A 326 20.89 -7.87 -25.12
N CYS A 327 19.88 -7.00 -24.96
CA CYS A 327 18.59 -7.36 -24.36
C CYS A 327 17.88 -8.54 -25.07
N GLU A 328 18.10 -8.71 -26.37
CA GLU A 328 17.48 -9.78 -27.18
C GLU A 328 18.16 -11.16 -27.01
N GLN A 329 19.41 -11.19 -26.56
CA GLN A 329 20.24 -12.40 -26.58
C GLN A 329 19.96 -13.34 -25.40
N LYS A 330 19.47 -12.81 -24.28
CA LYS A 330 19.29 -13.56 -23.03
C LYS A 330 17.85 -14.05 -22.89
N ARG A 331 17.50 -15.10 -23.64
CA ARG A 331 16.13 -15.69 -23.65
C ARG A 331 15.61 -16.08 -22.26
N TRP A 332 16.47 -16.51 -21.34
CA TRP A 332 16.06 -16.83 -19.97
C TRP A 332 15.55 -15.61 -19.21
N LEU A 333 16.21 -14.45 -19.36
CA LEU A 333 15.82 -13.19 -18.73
C LEU A 333 14.49 -12.71 -19.29
N LEU A 334 14.31 -12.79 -20.62
CA LEU A 334 13.04 -12.44 -21.26
C LEU A 334 11.88 -13.33 -20.77
N ARG A 335 12.12 -14.64 -20.59
CA ARG A 335 11.13 -15.54 -19.99
C ARG A 335 10.84 -15.17 -18.54
N ALA A 336 11.88 -14.90 -17.75
CA ALA A 336 11.72 -14.52 -16.35
C ALA A 336 10.88 -13.24 -16.21
N LEU A 337 11.14 -12.21 -17.02
CA LEU A 337 10.36 -10.97 -17.05
C LEU A 337 8.90 -11.21 -17.44
N LEU A 338 8.65 -12.03 -18.47
CA LEU A 338 7.30 -12.39 -18.90
C LEU A 338 6.50 -13.13 -17.81
N TRP A 339 7.10 -14.12 -17.18
CA TRP A 339 6.44 -14.88 -16.10
C TRP A 339 6.33 -14.08 -14.80
N SER A 340 7.15 -13.05 -14.63
CA SER A 340 7.11 -12.17 -13.45
C SER A 340 6.16 -10.99 -13.61
N ILE A 341 5.36 -10.92 -14.69
CA ILE A 341 4.33 -9.91 -14.82
C ILE A 341 3.44 -9.87 -13.57
N PRO A 342 2.91 -10.97 -13.00
CA PRO A 342 2.01 -10.90 -11.84
C PRO A 342 2.68 -10.50 -10.51
N VAL A 343 4.01 -10.55 -10.42
CA VAL A 343 4.75 -10.39 -9.16
C VAL A 343 4.54 -9.02 -8.47
N PRO A 344 4.56 -7.87 -9.17
CA PRO A 344 4.29 -6.57 -8.56
C PRO A 344 2.89 -6.45 -7.98
N TRP A 345 1.88 -7.07 -8.61
CA TRP A 345 0.52 -7.12 -8.06
C TRP A 345 0.48 -7.92 -6.77
N ILE A 346 1.08 -9.12 -6.75
CA ILE A 346 1.18 -9.92 -5.52
C ILE A 346 1.89 -9.13 -4.42
N ALA A 347 3.03 -8.50 -4.72
CA ALA A 347 3.77 -7.69 -3.74
C ALA A 347 2.94 -6.52 -3.21
N SER A 348 2.18 -5.83 -4.07
CA SER A 348 1.34 -4.71 -3.70
C SER A 348 0.18 -5.14 -2.79
N GLU A 349 -0.50 -6.25 -3.10
CA GLU A 349 -1.57 -6.80 -2.27
C GLU A 349 -1.03 -7.26 -0.90
N MET A 350 0.12 -7.92 -0.87
CA MET A 350 0.77 -8.31 0.39
C MET A 350 1.16 -7.07 1.21
N GLY A 351 1.69 -6.02 0.57
CA GLY A 351 2.04 -4.77 1.26
C GLY A 351 0.84 -4.04 1.83
N TRP A 352 -0.26 -3.95 1.09
CA TRP A 352 -1.52 -3.41 1.59
C TRP A 352 -2.09 -4.24 2.75
N PHE A 353 -2.03 -5.57 2.65
CA PHE A 353 -2.42 -6.45 3.74
C PHE A 353 -1.58 -6.17 5.00
N VAL A 354 -0.25 -6.12 4.89
CA VAL A 354 0.63 -5.80 6.02
C VAL A 354 0.29 -4.43 6.64
N ALA A 355 0.06 -3.41 5.80
CA ALA A 355 -0.23 -2.06 6.27
C ALA A 355 -1.60 -1.95 6.97
N GLU A 356 -2.64 -2.58 6.43
CA GLU A 356 -4.02 -2.42 6.88
C GLU A 356 -4.44 -3.48 7.90
N PHE A 357 -4.10 -4.75 7.68
CA PHE A 357 -4.33 -5.80 8.67
C PHE A 357 -3.44 -5.60 9.90
N GLY A 358 -2.22 -5.09 9.72
CA GLY A 358 -1.33 -4.76 10.83
C GLY A 358 -1.80 -3.58 11.69
N ARG A 359 -2.84 -2.85 11.26
CA ARG A 359 -3.50 -1.82 12.07
C ARG A 359 -4.61 -2.41 12.96
N GLN A 360 -5.09 -3.62 12.69
CA GLN A 360 -6.08 -4.27 13.55
C GLN A 360 -5.56 -4.33 14.99
N PRO A 361 -6.41 -4.07 16.00
CA PRO A 361 -7.88 -3.98 15.94
C PRO A 361 -8.45 -2.58 15.64
N TRP A 362 -7.66 -1.66 15.09
CA TRP A 362 -8.04 -0.26 14.94
C TRP A 362 -8.54 0.10 13.54
N ALA A 363 -9.70 0.77 13.47
CA ALA A 363 -10.13 1.50 12.28
C ALA A 363 -9.34 2.82 12.13
N ILE A 364 -9.21 3.55 13.23
CA ILE A 364 -8.31 4.70 13.39
C ILE A 364 -7.37 4.35 14.55
N GLY A 365 -6.06 4.34 14.29
CA GLY A 365 -5.02 3.89 15.22
C GLY A 365 -5.23 4.47 16.62
N GLU A 366 -5.29 3.58 17.62
CA GLU A 366 -5.44 3.89 19.05
C GLU A 366 -6.71 4.67 19.48
N VAL A 367 -7.53 5.10 18.53
CA VAL A 367 -8.69 5.98 18.78
C VAL A 367 -10.00 5.24 18.60
N LEU A 368 -10.17 4.54 17.47
CA LEU A 368 -11.45 3.92 17.10
C LEU A 368 -11.26 2.45 16.74
N PRO A 369 -11.70 1.50 17.59
CA PRO A 369 -11.73 0.08 17.28
C PRO A 369 -12.63 -0.27 16.10
N THR A 370 -12.25 -1.29 15.32
CA THR A 370 -13.04 -1.76 14.17
C THR A 370 -14.42 -2.27 14.55
N VAL A 371 -14.54 -2.91 15.72
CA VAL A 371 -15.80 -3.49 16.25
C VAL A 371 -16.92 -2.46 16.46
N ILE A 372 -16.57 -1.19 16.67
CA ILE A 372 -17.55 -0.10 16.84
C ILE A 372 -17.55 0.89 15.68
N ALA A 373 -16.73 0.67 14.66
CA ALA A 373 -16.66 1.49 13.45
C ALA A 373 -17.66 1.07 12.36
N THR A 374 -18.35 -0.06 12.55
CA THR A 374 -19.29 -0.62 11.57
C THR A 374 -20.70 -0.05 11.71
N SER A 375 -21.42 0.07 10.59
CA SER A 375 -22.85 0.38 10.59
C SER A 375 -23.69 -0.76 11.15
N SER A 376 -24.82 -0.43 11.80
CA SER A 376 -25.81 -1.40 12.28
C SER A 376 -26.66 -1.94 11.11
N LEU A 377 -26.14 -2.96 10.42
CA LEU A 377 -26.78 -3.60 9.26
C LEU A 377 -27.07 -5.08 9.53
N ASN A 378 -28.07 -5.63 8.84
CA ASN A 378 -28.33 -7.07 8.87
C ASN A 378 -27.27 -7.84 8.08
N ALA A 379 -26.92 -9.04 8.55
CA ALA A 379 -25.97 -9.91 7.84
C ALA A 379 -26.43 -10.24 6.41
N SER A 380 -27.74 -10.35 6.17
CA SER A 380 -28.30 -10.61 4.83
C SER A 380 -27.98 -9.49 3.84
N ASP A 381 -28.07 -8.23 4.27
CA ASP A 381 -27.81 -7.06 3.42
C ASP A 381 -26.33 -7.01 3.05
N LEU A 382 -25.46 -7.33 4.02
CA LEU A 382 -24.02 -7.45 3.80
C LEU A 382 -23.68 -8.57 2.81
N TYR A 383 -24.19 -9.79 3.00
CA TYR A 383 -23.91 -10.90 2.10
C TYR A 383 -24.48 -10.67 0.70
N THR A 384 -25.66 -10.06 0.59
CA THR A 384 -26.27 -9.75 -0.70
C THR A 384 -25.46 -8.70 -1.45
N SER A 385 -25.08 -7.61 -0.78
CA SER A 385 -24.26 -6.56 -1.41
C SER A 385 -22.86 -7.08 -1.80
N LEU A 386 -22.22 -7.86 -0.93
CA LEU A 386 -20.94 -8.51 -1.20
C LEU A 386 -21.02 -9.46 -2.39
N ALA A 387 -22.04 -10.32 -2.46
CA ALA A 387 -22.26 -11.21 -3.61
C ALA A 387 -22.44 -10.40 -4.91
N GLY A 388 -23.20 -9.30 -4.86
CA GLY A 388 -23.36 -8.39 -5.98
C GLY A 388 -22.04 -7.82 -6.48
N PHE A 389 -21.21 -7.28 -5.58
CA PHE A 389 -19.88 -6.75 -5.94
C PHE A 389 -18.95 -7.83 -6.46
N LEU A 390 -18.90 -9.01 -5.82
CA LEU A 390 -18.06 -10.12 -6.27
C LEU A 390 -18.42 -10.57 -7.68
N LEU A 391 -19.71 -10.75 -7.97
CA LEU A 391 -20.16 -11.14 -9.31
C LEU A 391 -19.84 -10.05 -10.34
N PHE A 392 -20.14 -8.79 -10.04
CA PHE A 392 -19.92 -7.68 -10.94
C PHE A 392 -18.42 -7.46 -11.24
N TYR A 393 -17.57 -7.40 -10.22
CA TYR A 393 -16.13 -7.22 -10.40
C TYR A 393 -15.45 -8.42 -11.05
N THR A 394 -15.90 -9.65 -10.75
CA THR A 394 -15.39 -10.84 -11.45
C THR A 394 -15.73 -10.79 -12.95
N PHE A 395 -16.96 -10.38 -13.29
CA PHE A 395 -17.37 -10.21 -14.69
C PHE A 395 -16.52 -9.16 -15.41
N LEU A 396 -16.31 -7.99 -14.79
CA LEU A 396 -15.46 -6.94 -15.37
C LEU A 396 -14.01 -7.39 -15.52
N LEU A 397 -13.46 -8.09 -14.53
CA LEU A 397 -12.09 -8.61 -14.57
C LEU A 397 -11.90 -9.62 -15.70
N VAL A 398 -12.87 -10.52 -15.93
CA VAL A 398 -12.80 -11.47 -17.05
C VAL A 398 -12.77 -10.75 -18.40
N ILE A 399 -13.59 -9.71 -18.57
CA ILE A 399 -13.60 -8.91 -19.80
C ILE A 399 -12.28 -8.16 -19.97
N GLU A 400 -11.82 -7.49 -18.92
CA GLU A 400 -10.58 -6.72 -18.93
C GLU A 400 -9.39 -7.63 -19.27
N MET A 401 -9.24 -8.77 -18.61
CA MET A 401 -8.15 -9.71 -18.86
C MET A 401 -8.21 -10.28 -20.28
N TYR A 402 -9.41 -10.57 -20.80
CA TYR A 402 -9.58 -10.99 -22.19
C TYR A 402 -9.07 -9.92 -23.16
N LEU A 403 -9.48 -8.65 -22.97
CA LEU A 403 -9.05 -7.55 -23.82
C LEU A 403 -7.54 -7.29 -23.70
N MET A 404 -6.99 -7.30 -22.48
CA MET A 404 -5.56 -7.15 -22.21
C MET A 404 -4.75 -8.23 -22.93
N PHE A 405 -5.11 -9.51 -22.80
CA PHE A 405 -4.42 -10.59 -23.51
C PHE A 405 -4.60 -10.49 -25.03
N LYS A 406 -5.79 -10.11 -25.51
CA LYS A 406 -6.07 -9.93 -26.94
C LYS A 406 -5.14 -8.87 -27.55
N PHE A 407 -5.14 -7.66 -27.01
CA PHE A 407 -4.33 -6.55 -27.53
C PHE A 407 -2.84 -6.74 -27.28
N ALA A 408 -2.45 -7.30 -26.13
CA ALA A 408 -1.05 -7.65 -25.89
C ALA A 408 -0.53 -8.71 -26.86
N ARG A 409 -1.36 -9.67 -27.30
CA ARG A 409 -0.94 -10.70 -28.29
C ARG A 409 -0.87 -10.16 -29.71
N LEU A 410 -1.78 -9.26 -30.09
CA LEU A 410 -1.76 -8.55 -31.38
C LEU A 410 -0.57 -7.59 -31.48
N GLY A 411 -0.23 -6.93 -30.38
CA GLY A 411 0.82 -5.91 -30.34
C GLY A 411 0.48 -4.69 -31.18
N PRO A 412 1.48 -3.94 -31.67
CA PRO A 412 1.26 -2.67 -32.33
C PRO A 412 0.49 -2.77 -33.67
N SER A 413 0.30 -3.98 -34.21
CA SER A 413 -0.62 -4.23 -35.32
C SER A 413 -2.09 -3.91 -35.03
N SER A 414 -2.49 -3.70 -33.77
CA SER A 414 -3.83 -3.21 -33.44
C SER A 414 -4.06 -1.74 -33.82
N LEU A 415 -3.00 -1.02 -34.23
CA LEU A 415 -3.07 0.39 -34.62
C LEU A 415 -3.41 0.58 -36.10
N HIS A 416 -3.39 -0.48 -36.91
CA HIS A 416 -3.71 -0.45 -38.34
C HIS A 416 -2.89 0.58 -39.14
N THR A 417 -1.58 0.64 -38.90
CA THR A 417 -0.68 1.64 -39.54
C THR A 417 0.03 1.12 -40.80
N GLY A 418 -0.09 -0.17 -41.11
CA GLY A 418 0.60 -0.86 -42.21
C GLY A 418 2.08 -1.16 -41.96
N ARG A 419 2.59 -0.97 -40.74
CA ARG A 419 4.03 -1.03 -40.41
C ARG A 419 4.44 -2.22 -39.54
N TYR A 420 3.48 -2.94 -38.96
CA TYR A 420 3.76 -3.92 -37.92
C TYR A 420 3.54 -5.37 -38.37
N HIS A 421 4.06 -6.32 -37.58
CA HIS A 421 4.21 -7.72 -37.96
C HIS A 421 2.98 -8.35 -38.64
N PHE A 422 1.78 -8.28 -38.06
CA PHE A 422 0.60 -8.92 -38.64
C PHE A 422 0.04 -8.18 -39.86
N GLU A 423 0.23 -6.85 -39.94
CA GLU A 423 -0.20 -6.04 -41.09
C GLU A 423 0.66 -6.32 -42.33
N GLN A 424 1.96 -6.61 -42.13
CA GLN A 424 2.88 -6.96 -43.21
C GLN A 424 2.69 -8.39 -43.72
N LEU A 425 2.23 -9.31 -42.87
CA LEU A 425 1.95 -10.69 -43.24
C LEU A 425 0.67 -10.81 -44.10
N GLU A 426 -0.35 -9.99 -43.83
CA GLU A 426 -1.60 -9.96 -44.61
C GLU A 426 -1.44 -9.25 -45.96
N GLY A 427 -0.44 -8.36 -46.10
CA GLY A 427 -0.22 -7.52 -47.29
C GLY A 427 0.46 -8.18 -48.50
N GLY A 428 0.80 -9.46 -48.47
CA GLY A 428 1.12 -10.29 -49.65
C GLY A 428 2.22 -9.81 -50.63
N THR A 429 3.00 -8.77 -50.32
CA THR A 429 4.06 -8.29 -51.22
C THR A 429 5.33 -8.00 -50.42
N PRO A 430 6.44 -8.72 -50.66
CA PRO A 430 7.71 -8.40 -50.02
C PRO A 430 8.24 -7.10 -50.63
N THR A 431 8.02 -5.96 -49.97
CA THR A 431 8.73 -4.73 -50.31
C THR A 431 10.18 -4.91 -49.89
N LEU A 432 11.00 -5.23 -50.89
CA LEU A 432 12.46 -5.23 -50.84
C LEU A 432 12.99 -3.91 -50.27
N ALA A 433 14.11 -4.05 -49.57
CA ALA A 433 14.86 -3.00 -48.91
C ALA A 433 15.02 -1.71 -49.76
N GLY A 434 14.84 -0.57 -49.09
CA GLY A 434 15.40 0.71 -49.51
C GLY A 434 14.46 1.63 -50.28
N SER A 435 13.76 2.52 -49.56
CA SER A 435 13.45 3.86 -50.06
C SER A 435 13.27 4.85 -48.89
N PRO A 436 13.79 6.08 -49.02
CA PRO A 436 13.91 7.02 -47.91
C PRO A 436 12.56 7.57 -47.47
N ALA A 437 12.49 7.92 -46.19
CA ALA A 437 11.32 8.52 -45.56
C ALA A 437 10.79 9.71 -46.37
N ALA A 438 9.50 9.66 -46.70
CA ALA A 438 8.79 10.81 -47.25
C ALA A 438 8.84 11.97 -46.25
N PRO A 439 9.04 13.23 -46.69
CA PRO A 439 9.06 14.36 -45.79
C PRO A 439 7.67 14.56 -45.19
N LEU A 440 7.65 14.79 -43.88
CA LEU A 440 6.48 15.34 -43.17
C LEU A 440 6.11 16.65 -43.86
N LYS A 441 4.89 16.74 -44.39
CA LYS A 441 4.30 18.01 -44.82
C LYS A 441 3.98 18.85 -43.59
N ASP A 442 4.24 20.15 -43.75
CA ASP A 442 4.35 21.21 -42.75
C ASP A 442 3.17 21.35 -41.77
#